data_AF-A0AAW2L469-F1
#
_entry.id   AF-A0AAW2L469-F1
#
_cell.length_a   1.000
_cell.length_b   1.000
_cell.length_c   1.000
_cell.angle_alpha   90.00
_cell.angle_beta   90.00
_cell.angle_gamma   90.00
#
_symmetry.space_group_name_H-M   'P 1'
#
loop_
_entity.id
_entity.type
_entity.pdbx_description
1 polymer ?
#
loop_
_entity_poly.entity_id
_entity_poly.type
_entity_poly.pdbx_seq_one_letter_code
_entity_poly.pdbx_strand_id
1 'polypeptide(L)'
;MVTLSYEKYEQLLHRPTAPSPTPSSPGAFNASHGESWVIDSGATSHLTGNRSHFLTLSTSPKFPPVRFADGSYSPISGSGTVQPTAYLTLTNVLFAPKFPVNLLSISQLTKTHNCSVTFYPSYCVIQDLQTRRMIGTSHERGGLYFPDTTPPIDARALSASVSPLPWHSLLGHPSLPTL
;
A
#
# COMPACT_ATOMS: atom_id res chain seq x y z
N MET A 1 20.40 -9.64 -4.17
CA MET A 1 19.09 -9.08 -3.77
C MET A 1 18.57 -8.25 -4.93
N VAL A 2 17.28 -8.38 -5.26
CA VAL A 2 16.71 -8.09 -6.59
C VAL A 2 15.59 -7.08 -6.41
N THR A 3 15.87 -5.78 -6.57
CA THR A 3 14.86 -4.74 -6.80
C THR A 3 14.40 -4.80 -8.26
N LEU A 4 13.10 -4.76 -8.54
CA LEU A 4 12.54 -4.79 -9.89
C LEU A 4 13.38 -3.98 -10.89
N SER A 5 13.78 -4.58 -12.02
CA SER A 5 14.44 -3.82 -13.09
C SER A 5 13.44 -2.83 -13.69
N TYR A 6 13.92 -1.68 -14.14
CA TYR A 6 13.07 -0.65 -14.74
C TYR A 6 12.30 -1.17 -15.96
N GLU A 7 12.94 -1.98 -16.79
CA GLU A 7 12.30 -2.59 -17.96
C GLU A 7 11.10 -3.46 -17.58
N LYS A 8 11.21 -4.22 -16.49
CA LYS A 8 10.11 -5.04 -15.97
C LYS A 8 8.99 -4.17 -15.39
N TYR A 9 9.33 -3.05 -14.76
CA TYR A 9 8.35 -2.08 -14.27
C TYR A 9 7.54 -1.46 -15.43
N GLU A 10 8.21 -1.00 -16.49
CA GLU A 10 7.56 -0.42 -17.67
C GLU A 10 6.66 -1.43 -18.40
N GLN A 11 7.08 -2.70 -18.51
CA GLN A 11 6.25 -3.76 -19.08
C GLN A 11 4.98 -4.01 -18.26
N LEU A 12 5.05 -3.90 -16.93
CA LEU A 12 3.90 -4.11 -16.04
C LEU A 12 2.92 -2.93 -16.08
N LEU A 13 3.40 -1.69 -16.22
CA LEU A 13 2.53 -0.51 -16.32
C LEU A 13 1.66 -0.49 -17.59
N HIS A 14 2.17 -1.03 -18.71
CA HIS A 14 1.50 -0.95 -20.01
C HIS A 14 0.62 -2.16 -20.35
N ARG A 15 0.37 -3.08 -19.40
CA ARG A 15 -0.48 -4.25 -19.65
C ARG A 15 -1.96 -3.83 -19.76
N PRO A 16 -2.68 -4.19 -20.84
CA PRO A 16 -4.12 -3.93 -20.95
C PRO A 16 -4.86 -4.60 -19.78
N THR A 17 -5.64 -3.81 -19.04
CA THR A 17 -6.56 -4.33 -18.03
C THR A 17 -7.73 -5.03 -18.71
N ALA A 18 -8.13 -6.21 -18.19
CA ALA A 18 -9.37 -6.84 -18.61
C ALA A 18 -10.56 -5.91 -18.29
N PRO A 19 -11.58 -5.81 -19.15
CA PRO A 19 -12.72 -4.94 -18.89
C PRO A 19 -13.50 -5.45 -17.67
N SER A 20 -13.50 -4.67 -16.58
CA SER A 20 -14.40 -4.84 -15.44
C SER A 20 -15.82 -4.36 -15.82
N PRO A 21 -16.89 -5.02 -15.33
CA PRO A 21 -18.25 -4.55 -15.56
C PRO A 21 -18.48 -3.20 -14.87
N THR A 22 -18.96 -2.22 -15.62
CA THR A 22 -19.26 -0.87 -15.15
C THR A 22 -20.45 -0.83 -14.19
N PRO A 23 -20.43 0.14 -13.25
CA PRO A 23 -21.58 1.04 -13.20
C PRO A 23 -21.13 2.49 -13.38
N SER A 24 -21.95 3.22 -14.13
CA SER A 24 -21.84 4.63 -14.47
C SER A 24 -21.76 5.55 -13.24
N SER A 25 -20.73 6.39 -13.18
CA SER A 25 -20.78 7.67 -12.44
C SER A 25 -19.86 8.69 -13.12
N PRO A 26 -20.34 9.93 -13.36
CA PRO A 26 -19.55 10.99 -13.96
C PRO A 26 -18.72 11.68 -12.88
N GLY A 27 -17.55 11.12 -12.62
CA GLY A 27 -16.49 11.77 -11.88
C GLY A 27 -15.20 11.40 -12.58
N ALA A 28 -14.69 12.28 -13.43
CA ALA A 28 -13.38 12.11 -14.03
C ALA A 28 -12.36 12.03 -12.88
N PHE A 29 -11.95 10.82 -12.52
CA PHE A 29 -10.76 10.61 -11.72
C PHE A 29 -9.60 11.05 -12.61
N ASN A 30 -9.24 12.32 -12.47
CA ASN A 30 -7.97 12.82 -12.94
C ASN A 30 -6.92 12.14 -12.07
N ALA A 31 -6.59 10.89 -12.39
CA ALA A 31 -5.43 10.21 -11.86
C ALA A 31 -4.25 11.01 -12.40
N SER A 32 -3.78 11.97 -11.61
CA SER A 32 -2.48 12.56 -11.80
C SER A 32 -1.50 11.40 -12.00
N HIS A 33 -0.95 11.26 -13.20
CA HIS A 33 0.13 10.34 -13.53
C HIS A 33 1.45 10.76 -12.83
N GLY A 34 1.36 11.17 -11.55
CA GLY A 34 2.44 11.62 -10.71
C GLY A 34 2.73 10.59 -9.63
N GLU A 35 3.70 9.73 -9.93
CA GLU A 35 4.68 9.19 -8.95
C GLU A 35 4.13 8.30 -7.82
N SER A 36 3.43 7.24 -8.20
CA SER A 36 2.97 6.21 -7.27
C SER A 36 4.13 5.33 -6.76
N TRP A 37 4.22 5.13 -5.45
CA TRP A 37 5.11 4.14 -4.84
C TRP A 37 4.66 2.71 -5.19
N VAL A 38 5.59 1.78 -5.35
CA VAL A 38 5.31 0.36 -5.58
C VAL A 38 5.66 -0.42 -4.32
N ILE A 39 4.71 -1.22 -3.84
CA ILE A 39 4.94 -2.16 -2.73
C ILE A 39 5.70 -3.37 -3.28
N ASP A 40 6.95 -3.56 -2.82
CA ASP A 40 7.86 -4.56 -3.36
C ASP A 40 8.45 -5.45 -2.25
N SER A 41 8.21 -6.75 -2.37
CA SER A 41 8.79 -7.77 -1.48
C SER A 41 10.24 -8.14 -1.85
N GLY A 42 10.65 -7.89 -3.10
CA GLY A 42 12.02 -8.10 -3.59
C GLY A 42 12.99 -6.99 -3.19
N ALA A 43 12.45 -5.81 -2.89
CA ALA A 43 13.23 -4.69 -2.39
C ALA A 43 13.71 -4.92 -0.94
N THR A 44 14.98 -4.64 -0.70
CA THR A 44 15.58 -4.64 0.65
C THR A 44 15.28 -3.36 1.39
N SER A 45 15.28 -2.25 0.66
CA SER A 45 15.24 -0.91 1.21
C SER A 45 14.23 -0.08 0.46
N HIS A 46 13.59 0.87 1.14
CA HIS A 46 12.85 1.93 0.51
C HIS A 46 13.81 2.73 -0.38
N LEU A 47 13.40 3.01 -1.62
CA LEU A 47 14.26 3.62 -2.62
C LEU A 47 13.44 4.56 -3.51
N THR A 48 13.96 5.76 -3.76
CA THR A 48 13.37 6.68 -4.74
C THR A 48 14.47 7.49 -5.41
N GLY A 49 14.29 7.81 -6.69
CA GLY A 49 15.09 8.83 -7.38
C GLY A 49 14.49 10.23 -7.33
N ASN A 50 13.34 10.42 -6.70
CA ASN A 50 12.72 11.72 -6.60
C ASN A 50 13.11 12.45 -5.32
N ARG A 51 13.87 13.53 -5.47
CA ARG A 51 14.30 14.41 -4.36
C ARG A 51 13.13 15.11 -3.67
N SER A 52 12.06 15.42 -4.39
CA SER A 52 10.91 16.18 -3.88
C SER A 52 10.07 15.41 -2.85
N HIS A 53 10.19 14.08 -2.82
CA HIS A 53 9.48 13.22 -1.86
C HIS A 53 10.05 13.33 -0.43
N PHE A 54 11.31 13.76 -0.30
CA PHE A 54 11.99 13.78 0.97
C PHE A 54 11.61 14.99 1.83
N LEU A 55 10.96 14.72 2.95
CA LEU A 55 10.77 15.68 4.04
C LEU A 55 12.11 16.03 4.69
N THR A 56 12.96 15.02 4.86
CA THR A 56 14.34 15.17 5.33
C THR A 56 15.25 14.41 4.39
N LEU A 57 16.42 14.95 4.08
CA LEU A 57 17.44 14.22 3.34
C LEU A 57 18.81 14.55 3.89
N SER A 58 19.49 13.52 4.42
CA SER A 58 20.91 13.60 4.73
C SER A 58 21.71 13.09 3.53
N THR A 59 22.58 13.92 2.99
CA THR A 59 23.46 13.55 1.88
C THR A 59 24.84 13.20 2.40
N SER A 60 25.47 12.19 1.81
CA SER A 60 26.84 11.79 2.16
C SER A 60 27.49 11.07 0.98
N PRO A 61 28.77 11.32 0.69
CA PRO A 61 29.49 10.58 -0.35
C PRO A 61 29.79 9.12 0.06
N LYS A 62 29.52 8.73 1.32
CA LYS A 62 29.91 7.42 1.89
C LYS A 62 28.83 6.35 1.81
N PHE A 63 27.65 6.64 1.25
CA PHE A 63 26.63 5.61 1.14
C PHE A 63 27.08 4.50 0.18
N PRO A 64 26.97 3.22 0.58
CA PRO A 64 27.28 2.13 -0.33
C PRO A 64 26.29 2.13 -1.50
N PRO A 65 26.74 1.74 -2.70
CA PRO A 65 25.85 1.64 -3.85
C PRO A 65 24.81 0.53 -3.63
N VAL A 66 23.62 0.71 -4.20
CA VAL A 66 22.57 -0.31 -4.20
C VAL A 66 22.69 -1.14 -5.47
N ARG A 67 22.58 -2.47 -5.33
CA ARG A 67 22.55 -3.41 -6.45
C ARG A 67 21.11 -3.63 -6.92
N PHE A 68 20.88 -3.57 -8.22
CA PHE A 68 19.58 -3.82 -8.85
C PHE A 68 19.42 -5.27 -9.32
N ALA A 69 18.20 -5.65 -9.72
CA ALA A 69 17.87 -6.99 -10.24
C ALA A 69 18.74 -7.41 -11.42
N ASP A 70 19.06 -6.47 -12.31
CA ASP A 70 19.88 -6.69 -13.51
C ASP A 70 21.38 -6.86 -13.17
N GLY A 71 21.74 -6.77 -11.88
CA GLY A 71 23.11 -6.88 -11.41
C GLY A 71 23.90 -5.58 -11.46
N SER A 72 23.33 -4.51 -12.02
CA SER A 72 23.92 -3.17 -12.02
C SER A 72 23.92 -2.57 -10.62
N TYR A 73 24.72 -1.52 -10.45
CA TYR A 73 24.81 -0.75 -9.21
C TYR A 73 24.42 0.70 -9.47
N SER A 74 23.63 1.28 -8.57
CA SER A 74 23.36 2.71 -8.56
C SER A 74 24.02 3.38 -7.37
N PRO A 75 24.66 4.55 -7.57
CA PRO A 75 25.11 5.37 -6.46
C PRO A 75 23.92 5.84 -5.63
N ILE A 76 24.14 5.95 -4.33
CA ILE A 76 23.20 6.51 -3.37
C ILE A 76 23.72 7.87 -2.94
N SER A 77 22.90 8.90 -3.11
CA SER A 77 23.28 10.29 -2.80
C SER A 77 22.84 10.71 -1.40
N GLY A 78 21.95 9.94 -0.76
CA GLY A 78 21.49 10.25 0.58
C GLY A 78 20.50 9.23 1.14
N SER A 79 20.10 9.48 2.38
CA SER A 79 19.02 8.76 3.06
C SER A 79 18.17 9.73 3.87
N GLY A 80 16.88 9.46 4.01
CA GLY A 80 15.96 10.38 4.65
C GLY A 80 14.57 9.84 4.93
N THR A 81 13.66 10.76 5.25
CA THR A 81 12.27 10.47 5.54
C THR A 81 11.39 10.93 4.38
N VAL A 82 10.48 10.06 3.96
CA VAL A 82 9.47 10.33 2.92
C VAL A 82 8.09 10.01 3.48
N GLN A 83 7.07 10.72 3.00
CA GLN A 83 5.68 10.43 3.31
C GLN A 83 4.92 10.11 2.00
N PRO A 84 4.89 8.84 1.56
CA PRO A 84 4.22 8.45 0.31
C PRO A 84 2.71 8.74 0.32
N THR A 85 2.10 8.74 1.50
CA THR A 85 0.67 8.97 1.72
C THR A 85 0.51 9.78 3.01
N ALA A 86 -0.63 10.44 3.21
CA ALA A 86 -0.86 11.24 4.42
C ALA A 86 -0.77 10.44 5.74
N TYR A 87 -0.79 9.11 5.68
CA TYR A 87 -0.84 8.22 6.84
C TYR A 87 0.31 7.19 6.88
N LEU A 88 1.26 7.26 5.95
CA LEU A 88 2.41 6.38 5.91
C LEU A 88 3.70 7.19 5.83
N THR A 89 4.56 7.03 6.84
CA THR A 89 5.86 7.70 6.90
C THR A 89 6.97 6.68 6.79
N LEU A 90 7.77 6.75 5.74
CA LEU A 90 8.92 5.87 5.56
C LEU A 90 10.18 6.58 6.07
N THR A 91 10.94 5.89 6.94
CA THR A 91 12.26 6.34 7.39
C THR A 91 13.36 5.52 6.72
N ASN A 92 14.58 6.08 6.68
CA ASN A 92 15.73 5.44 6.06
C ASN A 92 15.49 5.08 4.58
N VAL A 93 14.83 5.98 3.86
CA VAL A 93 14.59 5.88 2.43
C VAL A 93 15.86 6.29 1.69
N LEU A 94 16.36 5.42 0.82
CA LEU A 94 17.55 5.70 0.02
C LEU A 94 17.21 6.60 -1.17
N PHE A 95 18.04 7.61 -1.40
CA PHE A 95 17.95 8.51 -2.54
C PHE A 95 18.93 8.08 -3.63
N ALA A 96 18.41 7.58 -4.75
CA ALA A 96 19.18 7.21 -5.93
C ALA A 96 18.73 8.06 -7.14
N PRO A 97 19.37 9.20 -7.43
CA PRO A 97 18.86 10.19 -8.39
C PRO A 97 18.54 9.66 -9.80
N LYS A 98 19.20 8.58 -10.22
CA LYS A 98 19.02 7.97 -11.54
C LYS A 98 18.00 6.82 -11.52
N PHE A 99 17.41 6.52 -10.38
CA PHE A 99 16.48 5.42 -10.24
C PHE A 99 15.05 5.89 -10.53
N PRO A 100 14.38 5.32 -11.54
CA PRO A 100 13.12 5.87 -12.06
C PRO A 100 11.87 5.45 -11.27
N VAL A 101 11.98 4.49 -10.33
CA VAL A 101 10.84 3.94 -9.59
C VAL A 101 10.93 4.28 -8.10
N ASN A 102 9.77 4.46 -7.47
CA ASN A 102 9.69 4.63 -6.01
C ASN A 102 9.29 3.28 -5.40
N LEU A 103 10.18 2.64 -4.63
CA LEU A 103 9.97 1.31 -4.07
C LEU A 103 9.76 1.38 -2.56
N LEU A 104 8.66 0.80 -2.12
CA LEU A 104 8.37 0.52 -0.73
C LEU A 104 8.78 -0.93 -0.43
N SER A 105 9.90 -1.13 0.27
CA SER A 105 10.31 -2.44 0.78
C SER A 105 9.36 -2.95 1.86
N ILE A 106 8.71 -4.09 1.62
CA ILE A 106 7.86 -4.75 2.62
C ILE A 106 8.70 -5.18 3.83
N SER A 107 9.89 -5.72 3.59
CA SER A 107 10.76 -6.23 4.65
C SER A 107 11.23 -5.11 5.59
N GLN A 108 11.45 -3.90 5.07
CA GLN A 108 11.78 -2.72 5.89
C GLN A 108 10.54 -2.13 6.54
N LEU A 109 9.42 -2.03 5.81
CA LEU A 109 8.16 -1.51 6.33
C LEU A 109 7.70 -2.30 7.58
N THR A 110 7.57 -3.62 7.44
CA THR A 110 7.05 -4.51 8.49
C THR A 110 7.91 -4.47 9.76
N LYS A 111 9.23 -4.36 9.62
CA LYS A 111 10.18 -4.24 10.75
C LYS A 111 10.11 -2.87 11.42
N THR A 112 10.01 -1.80 10.64
CA THR A 112 10.04 -0.42 11.18
C THR A 112 8.73 -0.01 11.83
N HIS A 113 7.60 -0.47 11.29
CA HIS A 113 6.27 -0.10 11.75
C HIS A 113 5.60 -1.18 12.60
N ASN A 114 6.26 -2.31 12.86
CA ASN A 114 5.66 -3.47 13.52
C ASN A 114 4.30 -3.84 12.92
N CYS A 115 4.25 -3.95 11.59
CA CYS A 115 3.02 -4.17 10.84
C CYS A 115 3.09 -5.44 9.99
N SER A 116 1.94 -5.86 9.48
CA SER A 116 1.81 -6.92 8.48
C SER A 116 1.27 -6.36 7.17
N VAL A 117 1.62 -7.01 6.07
CA VAL A 117 1.08 -6.70 4.74
C VAL A 117 0.40 -7.96 4.21
N THR A 118 -0.91 -7.86 3.95
CA THR A 118 -1.71 -8.98 3.42
C THR A 118 -2.16 -8.66 2.00
N PHE A 119 -1.80 -9.52 1.05
CA PHE A 119 -2.16 -9.36 -0.36
C PHE A 119 -3.48 -10.05 -0.69
N TYR A 120 -4.32 -9.34 -1.43
CA TYR A 120 -5.53 -9.81 -2.07
C TYR A 120 -5.40 -9.63 -3.60
N PRO A 121 -6.27 -10.24 -4.41
CA PRO A 121 -6.14 -10.18 -5.87
C PRO A 121 -6.06 -8.75 -6.45
N SER A 122 -6.76 -7.79 -5.84
CA SER A 122 -6.88 -6.41 -6.36
C SER A 122 -6.35 -5.32 -5.43
N TYR A 123 -5.87 -5.67 -4.24
CA TYR A 123 -5.38 -4.72 -3.24
C TYR A 123 -4.49 -5.42 -2.21
N CYS A 124 -3.81 -4.65 -1.37
CA CYS A 124 -3.22 -5.17 -0.14
C CYS A 124 -3.62 -4.31 1.06
N VAL A 125 -3.55 -4.91 2.24
CA VAL A 125 -3.81 -4.24 3.52
C VAL A 125 -2.53 -4.17 4.32
N ILE A 126 -2.21 -3.00 4.84
CA ILE A 126 -1.15 -2.78 5.82
C ILE A 126 -1.81 -2.63 7.18
N GLN A 127 -1.54 -3.56 8.09
CA GLN A 127 -2.17 -3.61 9.41
C GLN A 127 -1.12 -3.56 10.51
N ASP A 128 -1.25 -2.59 11.42
CA ASP A 128 -0.44 -2.51 12.62
C ASP A 128 -0.68 -3.74 13.52
N LEU A 129 0.39 -4.44 13.91
CA LEU A 129 0.26 -5.71 14.63
C LEU A 129 -0.17 -5.54 16.08
N GLN A 130 0.13 -4.40 16.69
CA GLN A 130 -0.16 -4.14 18.09
C GLN A 130 -1.63 -3.75 18.30
N THR A 131 -2.12 -2.78 17.53
CA THR A 131 -3.46 -2.20 17.62
C THR A 131 -4.47 -2.91 16.72
N ARG A 132 -4.00 -3.72 15.76
CA ARG A 132 -4.81 -4.36 14.70
C ARG A 132 -5.53 -3.37 13.79
N ARG A 133 -5.15 -2.08 13.83
CA ARG A 133 -5.73 -1.06 12.95
C ARG A 133 -5.12 -1.14 11.56
N MET A 134 -5.95 -0.84 10.56
CA MET A 134 -5.48 -0.66 9.21
C MET A 134 -4.77 0.69 9.11
N ILE A 135 -3.50 0.67 8.73
CA ILE A 135 -2.66 1.87 8.60
C ILE A 135 -2.36 2.22 7.14
N GLY A 136 -2.83 1.41 6.20
CA GLY A 136 -2.72 1.68 4.78
C GLY A 136 -3.45 0.64 3.94
N THR A 137 -3.89 1.06 2.76
CA THR A 137 -4.42 0.20 1.70
C THR A 137 -3.64 0.45 0.41
N SER A 138 -3.87 -0.40 -0.59
CA SER A 138 -3.31 -0.22 -1.93
C SER A 138 -4.34 -0.66 -2.97
N HIS A 139 -4.08 -0.33 -4.23
CA HIS A 139 -4.77 -0.93 -5.36
C HIS A 139 -3.77 -1.63 -6.27
N GLU A 140 -4.23 -2.72 -6.90
CA GLU A 140 -3.49 -3.42 -7.94
C GLU A 140 -3.70 -2.75 -9.30
N ARG A 141 -2.62 -2.63 -10.07
CA ARG A 141 -2.67 -2.24 -11.48
C ARG A 141 -1.50 -2.90 -12.21
N GLY A 142 -1.81 -3.74 -13.20
CA GLY A 142 -0.78 -4.30 -14.09
C GLY A 142 0.16 -5.32 -13.42
N GLY A 143 -0.24 -5.92 -12.31
CA GLY A 143 0.53 -6.85 -11.49
C GLY A 143 1.32 -6.18 -10.36
N LEU A 144 1.16 -4.87 -10.18
CA LEU A 144 1.85 -4.07 -9.17
C LEU A 144 0.85 -3.48 -8.18
N TYR A 145 1.27 -3.30 -6.93
CA TYR A 145 0.45 -2.73 -5.86
C TYR A 145 0.95 -1.34 -5.49
N PHE A 146 0.05 -0.37 -5.50
CA PHE A 146 0.34 1.04 -5.26
C PHE A 146 -0.39 1.51 -4.00
N PRO A 147 0.31 2.08 -2.99
CA PRO A 147 -0.35 2.59 -1.79
C PRO A 147 -1.41 3.63 -2.16
N ASP A 148 -2.58 3.52 -1.55
CA ASP A 148 -3.63 4.52 -1.72
C ASP A 148 -3.23 5.82 -1.02
N THR A 149 -3.83 6.93 -1.43
CA THR A 149 -3.65 8.23 -0.76
C THR A 149 -4.86 8.60 0.09
N THR A 150 -5.97 7.88 -0.05
CA THR A 150 -7.19 8.04 0.73
C THR A 150 -7.07 7.32 2.06
N PRO A 151 -7.54 7.90 3.18
CA PRO A 151 -7.42 7.28 4.49
C PRO A 151 -8.02 5.86 4.52
N PRO A 152 -7.42 4.91 5.25
CA PRO A 152 -8.01 3.61 5.45
C PRO A 152 -9.40 3.75 6.08
N ILE A 153 -10.42 3.13 5.48
CA ILE A 153 -11.77 3.14 6.04
C ILE A 153 -11.76 2.28 7.31
N ASP A 154 -11.89 2.91 8.48
CA ASP A 154 -12.10 2.20 9.74
C ASP A 154 -13.49 1.53 9.69
N ALA A 155 -13.53 0.19 9.58
CA ALA A 155 -14.77 -0.59 9.56
C ALA A 155 -15.61 -0.49 10.86
N ARG A 156 -15.15 0.27 11.86
CA ARG A 156 -15.92 0.60 13.06
C ARG A 156 -17.01 1.65 12.85
N ALA A 157 -17.12 2.25 11.67
CA ALA A 157 -18.19 3.21 11.35
C ALA A 157 -19.52 2.59 10.88
N LEU A 158 -19.65 1.25 10.88
CA LEU A 158 -20.97 0.60 10.84
C LEU A 158 -21.32 0.11 12.24
N SER A 159 -21.52 1.05 13.17
CA SER A 159 -22.45 0.76 14.26
C SER A 159 -23.84 0.74 13.64
N ALA A 160 -24.24 -0.41 13.09
CA ALA A 160 -25.65 -0.69 13.04
C ALA A 160 -26.09 -0.67 14.50
N SER A 161 -26.82 0.36 14.91
CA SER A 161 -27.64 0.24 16.11
C SER A 161 -28.64 -0.87 15.79
N VAL A 162 -28.27 -2.11 16.08
CA VAL A 162 -29.25 -3.15 16.28
C VAL A 162 -29.97 -2.70 17.53
N SER A 163 -31.09 -2.01 17.33
CA SER A 163 -32.12 -1.90 18.34
C SER A 163 -32.28 -3.31 18.91
N PRO A 164 -32.14 -3.53 20.23
CA PRO A 164 -32.49 -4.81 20.82
C PRO A 164 -34.01 -4.92 20.76
N LEU A 165 -34.55 -5.19 19.55
CA LEU A 165 -35.91 -5.66 19.41
C LEU A 165 -35.91 -7.12 19.86
N PRO A 166 -36.83 -7.45 20.76
CA PRO A 166 -36.65 -8.57 21.67
C PRO A 166 -36.82 -9.86 20.89
N TRP A 167 -35.87 -10.76 21.04
CA TRP A 167 -35.92 -12.17 20.60
C TRP A 167 -37.19 -12.93 21.05
N HIS A 168 -38.06 -12.32 21.85
CA HIS A 168 -39.29 -12.90 22.37
C HIS A 168 -40.48 -12.88 21.40
N SER A 169 -40.46 -12.10 20.32
CA SER A 169 -41.66 -11.95 19.45
C SER A 169 -41.74 -12.93 18.28
N LEU A 170 -40.76 -13.82 18.09
CA LEU A 170 -40.69 -14.72 16.92
C LEU A 170 -40.66 -16.23 17.26
N LEU A 171 -40.86 -16.61 18.52
CA LEU A 171 -41.15 -17.99 18.88
C LEU A 171 -42.63 -18.07 19.27
N GLY A 172 -43.39 -18.68 18.36
CA GLY A 172 -44.83 -18.80 18.43
C GLY A 172 -45.35 -19.39 19.74
N HIS A 173 -46.61 -19.06 19.98
CA HIS A 173 -47.44 -19.61 21.04
C HIS A 173 -47.28 -21.14 21.19
N PRO A 174 -47.01 -21.66 22.40
CA PRO A 174 -47.24 -23.06 22.68
C PRO A 174 -48.74 -23.34 22.60
N SER A 175 -49.12 -24.27 21.74
CA SER A 175 -50.48 -24.82 21.68
C SER A 175 -50.86 -25.41 23.04
N LEU A 176 -52.05 -25.06 23.55
CA LEU A 176 -52.66 -25.72 24.71
C LEU A 176 -52.90 -27.20 24.40
N PRO A 177 -52.74 -28.11 25.40
CA PRO A 177 -53.15 -29.49 25.23
C PRO A 177 -54.67 -29.56 25.11
N THR A 178 -55.15 -30.25 24.07
CA THR A 178 -56.55 -30.68 23.97
C THR A 178 -56.74 -31.86 24.94
N LEU A 179 -57.70 -31.74 25.85
CA LEU A 179 -58.28 -32.88 26.58
C LEU A 179 -59.43 -33.48 25.78
#